data_AF-A0A955DI75-F1
#
_entry.id   AF-A0A955DI75-F1
#
_cell.length_a   1.000
_cell.length_b   1.000
_cell.length_c   1.000
_cell.angle_alpha   90.00
_cell.angle_beta   90.00
_cell.angle_gamma   90.00
#
_symmetry.space_group_name_H-M   'P 1'
#
loop_
_entity.id
_entity.type
_entity.pdbx_description
1 polymer ?
#
loop_
_entity_poly.entity_id
_entity_poly.type
_entity_poly.pdbx_seq_one_letter_code
_entity_poly.pdbx_strand_id
1 'polypeptide(L)'
;MIRLSRTIRFCVNPGATGATPTHGLNGYAGRPPMQGLGRYYELHASVLGHVQPVTGYLVSIKTIDEAARASAVPIVMQACAETPTIDPASLLPEMFGSLAQALPPEAQLAELRFALTPTYSVSIEASDMTKAILRQQFDFAASHRLNAPELSAEENKRVFGRCNNPNGHGHNYRVEPAVEVDVPAPGEQSALTLQQLEQITLEAIIDRYDHTHLNYDTPEFGEGTLNPSVENMAKVFFHALEPRVKDLSSGRAHLRSLTVWETDRTSSTYPADAIFSKSRPAPV
;
A
#
# COMPACT_ATOMS: atom_id res chain seq x y z
N MET A 1 4.46 -5.02 23.87
CA MET A 1 5.21 -5.08 22.59
C MET A 1 4.74 -3.90 21.75
N ILE A 2 5.65 -3.19 21.08
CA ILE A 2 5.37 -2.01 20.25
C ILE A 2 5.78 -2.29 18.81
N ARG A 3 5.10 -1.68 17.84
CA ARG A 3 5.48 -1.63 16.44
C ARG A 3 6.14 -0.27 16.12
N LEU A 4 7.37 -0.30 15.62
CA LEU A 4 8.10 0.87 15.13
C LEU A 4 8.29 0.72 13.61
N SER A 5 7.96 1.76 12.85
CA SER A 5 8.16 1.77 11.39
C SER A 5 9.18 2.83 10.99
N ARG A 6 10.04 2.48 10.03
CA ARG A 6 11.07 3.38 9.49
C ARG A 6 11.10 3.33 7.97
N THR A 7 11.06 4.50 7.34
CA THR A 7 11.25 4.67 5.90
C THR A 7 12.70 5.00 5.57
N ILE A 8 13.31 4.17 4.72
CA ILE A 8 14.67 4.29 4.20
C ILE A 8 14.60 4.70 2.73
N ARG A 9 15.07 5.90 2.43
CA ARG A 9 15.09 6.47 1.07
C ARG A 9 16.47 6.32 0.44
N PHE A 10 16.52 5.93 -0.82
CA PHE A 10 17.77 5.72 -1.55
C PHE A 10 17.56 5.82 -3.07
N CYS A 11 18.63 6.20 -3.76
CA CYS A 11 18.67 6.20 -5.22
C CYS A 11 19.58 5.09 -5.73
N VAL A 12 19.24 4.51 -6.87
CA VAL A 12 20.07 3.54 -7.60
C VAL A 12 20.45 4.16 -8.94
N ASN A 13 21.75 4.28 -9.19
CA ASN A 13 22.30 4.82 -10.44
C ASN A 13 23.30 3.79 -11.00
N PRO A 14 22.86 2.83 -11.85
CA PRO A 14 23.77 1.87 -12.46
C PRO A 14 24.88 2.58 -13.26
N GLY A 15 26.13 2.22 -13.02
CA GLY A 15 27.28 2.82 -13.70
C GLY A 15 27.74 4.18 -13.17
N ALA A 16 27.16 4.71 -12.09
CA ALA A 16 27.66 5.93 -11.45
C ALA A 16 29.09 5.73 -10.94
N THR A 17 30.01 6.58 -11.39
CA THR A 17 31.42 6.60 -11.01
C THR A 17 31.67 7.78 -10.06
N GLY A 18 31.90 7.49 -8.77
CA GLY A 18 32.21 8.52 -7.79
C GLY A 18 31.89 8.10 -6.35
N ALA A 19 32.73 8.53 -5.42
CA ALA A 19 32.49 8.31 -4.00
C ALA A 19 31.24 9.10 -3.55
N THR A 20 30.25 8.41 -2.98
CA THR A 20 29.11 9.11 -2.35
C THR A 20 29.60 9.77 -1.05
N PRO A 21 29.40 11.09 -0.85
CA PRO A 21 29.75 11.74 0.39
C PRO A 21 29.09 11.07 1.60
N THR A 22 29.86 10.81 2.66
CA THR A 22 29.38 10.07 3.83
C THR A 22 28.60 10.94 4.84
N HIS A 23 28.69 12.27 4.72
CA HIS A 23 28.07 13.25 5.61
C HIS A 23 27.49 14.44 4.82
N GLY A 24 26.56 15.19 5.44
CA GLY A 24 26.02 16.43 4.89
C GLY A 24 24.92 16.28 3.82
N LEU A 25 24.42 15.05 3.60
CA LEU A 25 23.38 14.80 2.60
C LEU A 25 21.97 14.96 3.18
N ASN A 26 21.04 15.41 2.32
CA ASN A 26 19.63 15.52 2.65
C ASN A 26 19.00 14.13 2.88
N GLY A 27 18.84 13.74 4.15
CA GLY A 27 18.25 12.45 4.53
C GLY A 27 16.80 12.27 4.09
N TYR A 28 16.08 13.36 3.76
CA TYR A 28 14.74 13.29 3.18
C TYR A 28 14.77 12.92 1.70
N ALA A 29 15.80 13.32 0.94
CA ALA A 29 15.93 13.03 -0.49
C ALA A 29 16.52 11.64 -0.80
N GLY A 30 17.03 10.95 0.23
CA GLY A 30 17.61 9.61 0.10
C GLY A 30 19.13 9.60 0.01
N ARG A 31 19.70 8.43 0.32
CA ARG A 31 21.15 8.16 0.29
C ARG A 31 21.41 6.79 -0.35
N PRO A 32 22.37 6.65 -1.29
CA PRO A 32 23.09 7.73 -1.96
C PRO A 32 22.11 8.67 -2.71
N PRO A 33 22.52 9.92 -3.00
CA PRO A 33 21.69 10.85 -3.76
C PRO A 33 21.57 10.40 -5.21
N MET A 34 20.57 10.92 -5.92
CA MET A 34 20.41 10.67 -7.36
C MET A 34 21.58 11.28 -8.13
N GLN A 35 22.10 10.53 -9.10
CA GLN A 35 23.17 10.98 -10.01
C GLN A 35 22.70 10.77 -11.44
N GLY A 36 22.38 11.86 -12.15
CA GLY A 36 21.82 11.79 -13.50
C GLY A 36 20.45 11.11 -13.54
N LEU A 37 20.21 10.28 -14.55
CA LEU A 37 18.98 9.49 -14.68
C LEU A 37 19.07 8.24 -13.80
N GLY A 38 18.52 8.33 -12.59
CA GLY A 38 18.50 7.25 -11.60
C GLY A 38 17.10 6.73 -11.27
N ARG A 39 17.06 5.72 -10.41
CA ARG A 39 15.82 5.19 -9.81
C ARG A 39 15.74 5.63 -8.36
N TYR A 40 14.61 6.18 -7.92
CA TYR A 40 14.35 6.52 -6.53
C TYR A 40 13.43 5.47 -5.90
N TYR A 41 13.78 5.02 -4.70
CA TYR A 41 13.07 3.96 -4.00
C TYR A 41 12.94 4.24 -2.50
N GLU A 42 11.93 3.64 -1.89
CA GLU A 42 11.78 3.59 -0.44
C GLU A 42 11.63 2.16 0.07
N LEU A 43 12.33 1.82 1.16
CA LEU A 43 12.01 0.65 1.99
C LEU A 43 11.31 1.13 3.26
N HIS A 44 10.19 0.50 3.60
CA HIS A 44 9.50 0.72 4.86
C HIS A 44 9.66 -0.55 5.70
N ALA A 45 10.53 -0.47 6.71
CA ALA A 45 10.76 -1.56 7.65
C ALA A 45 9.89 -1.35 8.90
N SER A 46 9.05 -2.32 9.23
CA SER A 46 8.31 -2.37 10.50
C SER A 46 8.93 -3.41 11.41
N VAL A 47 9.33 -3.01 12.62
CA VAL A 47 9.90 -3.89 13.63
C VAL A 47 9.01 -3.97 14.87
N LEU A 48 9.00 -5.14 15.51
CA LEU A 48 8.32 -5.42 16.77
C LEU A 48 9.34 -5.66 17.88
N GLY A 49 9.01 -5.23 19.10
CA GLY A 49 9.90 -5.36 20.25
C GLY A 49 9.36 -4.69 21.50
N HIS A 50 10.20 -4.61 22.52
CA HIS A 50 9.87 -3.97 23.79
C HIS A 50 10.67 -2.68 23.94
N VAL A 51 10.07 -1.67 24.56
CA VAL A 51 10.77 -0.44 24.91
C VAL A 51 11.71 -0.71 26.06
N GLN A 52 12.98 -0.41 25.88
CA GLN A 52 13.96 -0.50 26.96
C GLN A 52 13.66 0.57 28.02
N PRO A 53 13.56 0.21 29.32
CA PRO A 53 13.15 1.16 30.36
C PRO A 53 14.07 2.38 30.52
N VAL A 54 15.37 2.22 30.24
CA VAL A 54 16.37 3.27 30.43
C VAL A 54 16.39 4.26 29.27
N THR A 55 16.39 3.76 28.03
CA THR A 55 16.51 4.61 26.84
C THR A 55 15.16 5.12 26.35
N GLY A 56 14.07 4.41 26.65
CA GLY A 56 12.75 4.66 26.07
C GLY A 56 12.63 4.24 24.60
N TYR A 57 13.66 3.61 24.03
CA TYR A 57 13.65 3.11 22.65
C TYR A 57 13.39 1.60 22.60
N LEU A 58 12.69 1.17 21.55
CA LEU A 58 12.75 -0.22 21.08
C LEU A 58 14.10 -0.48 20.40
N VAL A 59 14.41 0.33 19.39
CA VAL A 59 15.70 0.39 18.69
C VAL A 59 15.89 1.80 18.14
N SER A 60 17.14 2.23 17.98
CA SER A 60 17.43 3.49 17.28
C SER A 60 17.07 3.38 15.80
N ILE A 61 16.38 4.38 15.25
CA ILE A 61 16.08 4.42 13.81
C ILE A 61 17.35 4.47 12.94
N LYS A 62 18.48 4.96 13.49
CA LYS A 62 19.77 4.95 12.80
C LYS A 62 20.29 3.54 12.60
N THR A 63 20.09 2.65 13.58
CA THR A 63 20.45 1.23 13.46
C THR A 63 19.65 0.54 12.36
N ILE A 64 18.35 0.86 12.23
CA ILE A 64 17.53 0.35 11.12
C ILE A 64 18.03 0.89 9.78
N ASP A 65 18.32 2.20 9.69
CA ASP A 65 18.86 2.83 8.47
C ASP A 65 20.20 2.19 8.06
N GLU A 66 21.12 1.97 9.01
CA GLU A 66 22.43 1.36 8.78
C GLU A 66 22.30 -0.10 8.34
N ALA A 67 21.46 -0.89 9.03
CA ALA A 67 21.20 -2.28 8.69
C ALA A 67 20.63 -2.39 7.27
N ALA A 68 19.55 -1.65 6.95
CA ALA A 68 18.94 -1.69 5.63
C ALA A 68 19.91 -1.28 4.51
N ARG A 69 20.77 -0.29 4.77
CA ARG A 69 21.78 0.17 3.79
C ARG A 69 22.92 -0.81 3.59
N ALA A 70 23.28 -1.56 4.62
CA ALA A 70 24.33 -2.57 4.56
C ALA A 70 23.84 -3.91 3.98
N SER A 71 22.54 -4.20 4.05
CA SER A 71 22.01 -5.55 3.77
C SER A 71 20.96 -5.59 2.65
N ALA A 72 19.84 -4.86 2.77
CA ALA A 72 18.72 -4.91 1.82
C ALA A 72 18.92 -4.03 0.58
N VAL A 73 19.48 -2.83 0.73
CA VAL A 73 19.71 -1.89 -0.38
C VAL A 73 20.68 -2.46 -1.43
N PRO A 74 21.81 -3.12 -1.07
CA PRO A 74 22.70 -3.73 -2.04
C PRO A 74 22.02 -4.75 -2.95
N ILE A 75 21.06 -5.54 -2.44
CA ILE A 75 20.29 -6.51 -3.24
C ILE A 75 19.51 -5.78 -4.35
N VAL A 76 18.83 -4.68 -4.00
CA VAL A 76 18.10 -3.85 -4.99
C VAL A 76 19.07 -3.23 -6.00
N MET A 77 20.22 -2.75 -5.55
CA MET A 77 21.24 -2.17 -6.43
C MET A 77 21.79 -3.20 -7.43
N GLN A 78 22.06 -4.42 -6.97
CA GLN A 78 22.54 -5.51 -7.81
C GLN A 78 21.47 -5.94 -8.82
N ALA A 79 20.23 -6.17 -8.38
CA ALA A 79 19.11 -6.49 -9.27
C ALA A 79 18.91 -5.40 -10.34
N CYS A 80 19.02 -4.12 -9.95
CA CYS A 80 18.94 -3.01 -10.90
C CYS A 80 20.04 -3.02 -11.98
N ALA A 81 21.23 -3.55 -11.66
CA ALA A 81 22.38 -3.59 -12.56
C ALA A 81 22.39 -4.85 -13.43
N GLU A 82 22.01 -6.00 -12.87
CA GLU A 82 22.14 -7.31 -13.51
C GLU A 82 20.84 -7.80 -14.15
N THR A 83 19.70 -7.55 -13.50
CA THR A 83 18.38 -8.09 -13.88
C THR A 83 17.26 -7.05 -13.71
N PRO A 84 17.30 -5.90 -14.42
CA PRO A 84 16.39 -4.78 -14.18
C PRO A 84 14.91 -5.07 -14.48
N THR A 85 14.60 -6.21 -15.09
CA THR A 85 13.24 -6.69 -15.40
C THR A 85 12.73 -7.74 -14.41
N ILE A 86 13.48 -8.03 -13.33
CA ILE A 86 13.06 -9.00 -12.32
C ILE A 86 11.77 -8.55 -11.63
N ASP A 87 10.93 -9.51 -11.25
CA ASP A 87 9.76 -9.23 -10.42
C ASP A 87 10.23 -8.76 -9.03
N PRO A 88 9.88 -7.54 -8.58
CA PRO A 88 10.34 -7.03 -7.30
C PRO A 88 9.85 -7.87 -6.10
N ALA A 89 8.75 -8.62 -6.25
CA ALA A 89 8.28 -9.51 -5.20
C ALA A 89 9.26 -10.67 -4.95
N SER A 90 10.01 -11.12 -5.96
CA SER A 90 10.99 -12.21 -5.82
C SER A 90 12.19 -11.80 -4.97
N LEU A 91 12.47 -10.50 -4.84
CA LEU A 91 13.58 -9.97 -4.05
C LEU A 91 13.25 -9.91 -2.55
N LEU A 92 11.97 -9.91 -2.20
CA LEU A 92 11.50 -9.64 -0.84
C LEU A 92 12.01 -10.64 0.20
N PRO A 93 12.02 -11.97 -0.02
CA PRO A 93 12.51 -12.91 0.99
C PRO A 93 13.99 -12.70 1.32
N GLU A 94 14.83 -12.48 0.30
CA GLU A 94 16.26 -12.23 0.48
C GLU A 94 16.51 -10.90 1.21
N MET A 95 15.84 -9.83 0.74
CA MET A 95 15.91 -8.52 1.39
C MET A 95 15.45 -8.57 2.85
N PHE A 96 14.34 -9.26 3.12
CA PHE A 96 13.81 -9.43 4.47
C PHE A 96 14.77 -10.23 5.35
N GLY A 97 15.26 -11.39 4.88
CA GLY A 97 16.17 -12.23 5.64
C GLY A 97 17.49 -11.52 5.97
N SER A 98 18.06 -10.83 4.97
CA SER A 98 19.29 -10.05 5.11
C SER A 98 19.12 -8.87 6.08
N LEU A 99 17.99 -8.16 6.03
CA LEU A 99 17.67 -7.11 6.99
C LEU A 99 17.42 -7.66 8.41
N ALA A 100 16.65 -8.74 8.54
CA ALA A 100 16.34 -9.34 9.82
C ALA A 100 17.61 -9.83 10.55
N GLN A 101 18.59 -10.38 9.82
CA GLN A 101 19.89 -10.78 10.38
C GLN A 101 20.77 -9.59 10.79
N ALA A 102 20.67 -8.47 10.09
CA ALA A 102 21.43 -7.25 10.39
C ALA A 102 20.82 -6.42 11.54
N LEU A 103 19.55 -6.65 11.88
CA LEU A 103 18.89 -6.01 13.01
C LEU A 103 19.31 -6.63 14.34
N PRO A 104 19.31 -5.84 15.43
CA PRO A 104 19.61 -6.37 16.75
C PRO A 104 18.49 -7.33 17.21
N PRO A 105 18.80 -8.36 18.02
CA PRO A 105 17.85 -9.41 18.40
C PRO A 105 16.53 -8.94 19.02
N GLU A 106 16.55 -7.78 19.70
CA GLU A 106 15.38 -7.15 20.30
C GLU A 106 14.41 -6.50 19.29
N ALA A 107 14.84 -6.28 18.04
CA ALA A 107 14.08 -5.63 16.99
C ALA A 107 13.70 -6.64 15.89
N GLN A 108 12.56 -7.31 16.08
CA GLN A 108 12.08 -8.34 15.15
C GLN A 108 11.44 -7.69 13.93
N LEU A 109 12.00 -7.89 12.74
CA LEU A 109 11.37 -7.43 11.50
C LEU A 109 10.01 -8.13 11.31
N ALA A 110 8.96 -7.35 11.12
CA ALA A 110 7.58 -7.84 11.00
C ALA A 110 6.99 -7.62 9.60
N GLU A 111 7.33 -6.51 8.95
CA GLU A 111 6.95 -6.22 7.56
C GLU A 111 8.11 -5.48 6.89
N LEU A 112 8.40 -5.84 5.64
CA LEU A 112 9.23 -5.05 4.75
C LEU A 112 8.40 -4.70 3.51
N ARG A 113 8.18 -3.40 3.29
CA ARG A 113 7.54 -2.89 2.08
C ARG A 113 8.56 -2.16 1.22
N PHE A 114 8.64 -2.54 -0.04
CA PHE A 114 9.42 -1.89 -1.07
C PHE A 114 8.51 -1.03 -1.94
N ALA A 115 8.62 0.30 -1.80
CA ALA A 115 7.93 1.25 -2.67
C ALA A 115 8.79 1.55 -3.89
N LEU A 116 8.30 1.11 -5.05
CA LEU A 116 8.97 1.28 -6.34
C LEU A 116 8.67 2.65 -6.96
N THR A 117 7.49 3.18 -6.68
CA THR A 117 7.06 4.54 -7.04
C THR A 117 6.26 5.12 -5.86
N PRO A 118 5.85 6.39 -5.89
CA PRO A 118 4.92 6.93 -4.89
C PRO A 118 3.56 6.23 -4.85
N THR A 119 3.19 5.50 -5.90
CA THR A 119 1.87 4.88 -6.07
C THR A 119 1.92 3.34 -6.13
N TYR A 120 3.10 2.74 -6.31
CA TYR A 120 3.29 1.29 -6.41
C TYR A 120 4.22 0.76 -5.32
N SER A 121 3.78 -0.29 -4.62
CA SER A 121 4.64 -1.02 -3.68
C SER A 121 4.36 -2.52 -3.65
N VAL A 122 5.39 -3.27 -3.27
CA VAL A 122 5.28 -4.69 -2.89
C VAL A 122 5.73 -4.86 -1.44
N SER A 123 5.12 -5.76 -0.68
CA SER A 123 5.53 -6.02 0.70
C SER A 123 5.49 -7.49 1.07
N ILE A 124 6.31 -7.88 2.04
CA ILE A 124 6.31 -9.21 2.64
C ILE A 124 6.16 -9.09 4.16
N GLU A 125 5.49 -10.05 4.77
CA GLU A 125 5.20 -10.08 6.21
C GLU A 125 5.85 -11.31 6.84
N ALA A 126 6.39 -11.16 8.05
CA ALA A 126 7.04 -12.24 8.78
C ALA A 126 6.12 -13.45 9.05
N SER A 127 4.80 -13.21 9.07
CA SER A 127 3.79 -14.25 9.27
C SER A 127 3.67 -15.22 8.10
N ASP A 128 4.05 -14.81 6.89
CA ASP A 128 4.05 -15.67 5.72
C ASP A 128 5.07 -15.17 4.68
N MET A 129 6.25 -15.77 4.69
CA MET A 129 7.34 -15.45 3.77
C MET A 129 7.15 -16.03 2.36
N THR A 130 6.07 -16.77 2.12
CA THR A 130 5.72 -17.31 0.80
C THR A 130 4.78 -16.40 0.03
N LYS A 131 4.25 -15.35 0.68
CA LYS A 131 3.28 -14.40 0.11
C LYS A 131 3.86 -12.99 0.04
N ALA A 132 3.58 -12.31 -1.07
CA ALA A 132 3.82 -10.89 -1.24
C ALA A 132 2.50 -10.15 -1.42
N ILE A 133 2.46 -8.86 -1.06
CA ILE A 133 1.29 -7.99 -1.23
C ILE A 133 1.64 -6.85 -2.17
N LEU A 134 0.98 -6.81 -3.33
CA LEU A 134 1.07 -5.74 -4.32
C LEU A 134 0.05 -4.66 -3.98
N ARG A 135 0.43 -3.39 -4.06
CA ARG A 135 -0.46 -2.22 -3.89
C ARG A 135 -0.18 -1.20 -4.97
N GLN A 136 -1.22 -0.79 -5.70
CA GLN A 136 -1.16 0.26 -6.71
C GLN A 136 -2.26 1.29 -6.42
N GLN A 137 -1.92 2.57 -6.42
CA GLN A 137 -2.88 3.66 -6.28
C GLN A 137 -3.42 4.11 -7.64
N PHE A 138 -4.71 4.41 -7.66
CA PHE A 138 -5.48 4.97 -8.78
C PHE A 138 -6.30 6.15 -8.27
N ASP A 139 -6.62 7.12 -9.12
CA ASP A 139 -7.51 8.23 -8.82
C ASP A 139 -8.71 8.26 -9.76
N PHE A 140 -9.83 8.80 -9.27
CA PHE A 140 -11.01 9.12 -10.08
C PHE A 140 -11.74 10.31 -9.47
N ALA A 141 -12.38 11.13 -10.29
CA ALA A 141 -13.17 12.27 -9.87
C ALA A 141 -14.66 11.92 -9.92
N ALA A 142 -15.39 12.08 -8.82
CA ALA A 142 -16.83 11.85 -8.82
C ALA A 142 -17.57 12.80 -7.88
N SER A 143 -18.82 13.05 -8.22
CA SER A 143 -19.75 13.84 -7.40
C SER A 143 -20.82 12.97 -6.74
N HIS A 144 -21.34 13.40 -5.61
CA HIS A 144 -22.38 12.71 -4.86
C HIS A 144 -23.10 13.60 -3.85
N ARG A 145 -24.17 13.05 -3.30
CA ARG A 145 -24.90 13.55 -2.14
C ARG A 145 -25.14 12.41 -1.17
N LEU A 146 -24.85 12.65 0.11
CA LEU A 146 -25.23 11.72 1.16
C LEU A 146 -26.65 12.04 1.64
N ASN A 147 -27.59 11.12 1.44
CA ASN A 147 -28.99 11.27 1.81
C ASN A 147 -29.63 9.91 2.11
N ALA A 148 -30.40 9.82 3.19
CA ALA A 148 -31.19 8.63 3.54
C ALA A 148 -32.69 8.96 3.36
N PRO A 149 -33.39 8.32 2.40
CA PRO A 149 -34.82 8.56 2.16
C PRO A 149 -35.73 8.30 3.36
N GLU A 150 -35.29 7.45 4.29
CA GLU A 150 -36.04 7.07 5.50
C GLU A 150 -35.98 8.15 6.59
N LEU A 151 -35.08 9.12 6.48
CA LEU A 151 -34.91 10.22 7.43
C LEU A 151 -35.62 11.48 6.94
N SER A 152 -36.15 12.28 7.87
CA SER A 152 -36.65 13.61 7.55
C SER A 152 -35.55 14.54 7.02
N ALA A 153 -35.92 15.65 6.39
CA ALA A 153 -34.94 16.63 5.89
C ALA A 153 -34.04 17.20 7.00
N GLU A 154 -34.58 17.46 8.19
CA GLU A 154 -33.82 17.95 9.33
C GLU A 154 -32.87 16.87 9.90
N GLU A 155 -33.30 15.61 9.93
CA GLU A 155 -32.45 14.49 10.33
C GLU A 155 -31.31 14.26 9.34
N ASN A 156 -31.59 14.28 8.04
CA ASN A 156 -30.58 14.20 6.99
C ASN A 156 -29.54 15.31 7.12
N LYS A 157 -29.99 16.56 7.28
CA LYS A 157 -29.11 17.71 7.49
C LYS A 157 -28.28 17.60 8.77
N ARG A 158 -28.87 17.06 9.85
CA ARG A 158 -28.17 16.82 11.13
C ARG A 158 -27.11 15.72 11.02
N VAL A 159 -27.40 14.63 10.32
CA VAL A 159 -26.51 13.45 10.21
C VAL A 159 -25.37 13.72 9.22
N PHE A 160 -25.69 14.19 8.01
CA PHE A 160 -24.74 14.31 6.91
C PHE A 160 -24.19 15.73 6.74
N GLY A 161 -24.79 16.73 7.39
CA GLY A 161 -24.29 18.11 7.36
C GLY A 161 -24.13 18.66 5.94
N ARG A 162 -22.92 19.13 5.63
CA ARG A 162 -22.59 19.68 4.31
C ARG A 162 -22.67 18.64 3.18
N CYS A 163 -22.49 17.35 3.49
CA CYS A 163 -22.56 16.27 2.51
C CYS A 163 -24.00 16.01 2.01
N ASN A 164 -25.03 16.55 2.67
CA ASN A 164 -26.43 16.48 2.22
C ASN A 164 -26.86 17.66 1.33
N ASN A 165 -25.93 18.51 0.86
CA ASN A 165 -26.23 19.57 -0.10
C ASN A 165 -27.15 19.06 -1.24
N PRO A 166 -28.33 19.65 -1.49
CA PRO A 166 -29.25 19.18 -2.54
C PRO A 166 -28.63 19.05 -3.92
N ASN A 167 -27.63 19.90 -4.23
CA ASN A 167 -26.89 19.87 -5.51
C ASN A 167 -25.62 19.01 -5.46
N GLY A 168 -25.42 18.26 -4.37
CA GLY A 168 -24.24 17.43 -4.15
C GLY A 168 -22.95 18.22 -3.89
N HIS A 169 -21.85 17.48 -3.93
CA HIS A 169 -20.45 17.92 -3.91
C HIS A 169 -19.60 16.84 -4.58
N GLY A 170 -18.29 17.00 -4.69
CA GLY A 170 -17.45 15.96 -5.28
C GLY A 170 -16.04 15.94 -4.71
N HIS A 171 -15.31 14.88 -5.07
CA HIS A 171 -13.96 14.62 -4.61
C HIS A 171 -13.10 14.01 -5.71
N ASN A 172 -11.80 14.18 -5.56
CA ASN A 172 -10.81 13.38 -6.27
C ASN A 172 -10.49 12.19 -5.36
N TYR A 173 -11.22 11.11 -5.56
CA TYR A 173 -11.03 9.89 -4.79
C TYR A 173 -9.74 9.21 -5.18
N ARG A 174 -9.15 8.49 -4.23
CA ARG A 174 -8.06 7.55 -4.51
C ARG A 174 -8.48 6.14 -4.12
N VAL A 175 -8.10 5.14 -4.90
CA VAL A 175 -8.34 3.72 -4.65
C VAL A 175 -7.01 2.98 -4.63
N GLU A 176 -6.82 2.08 -3.67
CA GLU A 176 -5.65 1.21 -3.57
C GLU A 176 -6.11 -0.23 -3.29
N PRO A 177 -6.22 -1.08 -4.33
CA PRO A 177 -6.28 -2.52 -4.11
C PRO A 177 -4.96 -3.04 -3.56
N ALA A 178 -5.05 -3.91 -2.56
CA ALA A 178 -3.93 -4.70 -2.04
C ALA A 178 -4.16 -6.17 -2.39
N VAL A 179 -3.34 -6.72 -3.27
CA VAL A 179 -3.45 -8.10 -3.76
C VAL A 179 -2.34 -8.94 -3.16
N GLU A 180 -2.71 -10.03 -2.50
CA GLU A 180 -1.78 -11.05 -2.06
C GLU A 180 -1.52 -12.06 -3.18
N VAL A 181 -0.25 -12.36 -3.42
CA VAL A 181 0.24 -13.29 -4.45
C VAL A 181 1.31 -14.20 -3.85
N ASP A 182 1.54 -15.35 -4.47
CA ASP A 182 2.75 -16.14 -4.19
C ASP A 182 4.00 -15.34 -4.56
N VAL A 183 5.03 -15.43 -3.73
CA VAL A 183 6.37 -14.96 -4.10
C VAL A 183 6.86 -15.84 -5.26
N PRO A 184 7.13 -15.26 -6.46
CA PRO A 184 7.58 -16.05 -7.59
C PRO A 184 8.99 -16.59 -7.35
N ALA A 185 9.28 -17.76 -7.91
CA ALA A 185 10.64 -18.28 -7.92
C ALA A 185 11.56 -17.35 -8.75
N PRO A 186 12.88 -17.33 -8.49
CA PRO A 186 13.80 -16.50 -9.26
C PRO A 186 13.68 -16.76 -10.77
N GLY A 187 13.39 -15.70 -11.54
CA GLY A 187 13.21 -15.77 -12.99
C GLY A 187 11.77 -16.06 -13.46
N GLU A 188 10.84 -16.37 -12.55
CA GLU A 188 9.42 -16.46 -12.83
C GLU A 188 8.71 -15.11 -12.60
N GLN A 189 7.51 -14.97 -13.16
CA GLN A 189 6.64 -13.82 -12.91
C GLN A 189 5.57 -14.18 -11.88
N SER A 190 5.12 -13.19 -11.10
CA SER A 190 3.97 -13.37 -10.22
C SER A 190 2.73 -13.86 -10.98
N ALA A 191 1.85 -14.56 -10.26
CA ALA A 191 0.57 -15.03 -10.77
C ALA A 191 -0.35 -13.92 -11.28
N LEU A 192 -0.12 -12.68 -10.83
CA LEU A 192 -0.81 -11.48 -11.27
C LEU A 192 0.21 -10.35 -11.39
N THR A 193 0.40 -9.81 -12.60
CA THR A 193 1.34 -8.71 -12.84
C THR A 193 0.72 -7.37 -12.46
N LEU A 194 1.55 -6.33 -12.31
CA LEU A 194 1.06 -4.96 -12.09
C LEU A 194 0.17 -4.48 -13.25
N GLN A 195 0.58 -4.71 -14.50
CA GLN A 195 -0.22 -4.34 -15.67
C GLN A 195 -1.60 -5.00 -15.66
N GLN A 196 -1.65 -6.27 -15.26
CA GLN A 196 -2.91 -7.00 -15.11
C GLN A 196 -3.78 -6.38 -14.01
N LEU A 197 -3.20 -6.05 -12.85
CA LEU A 197 -3.90 -5.35 -11.77
C LEU A 197 -4.45 -4.00 -12.22
N GLU A 198 -3.67 -3.22 -12.95
CA GLU A 198 -4.07 -1.94 -13.52
C GLU A 198 -5.28 -2.11 -14.45
N GLN A 199 -5.19 -3.03 -15.40
CA GLN A 199 -6.27 -3.27 -16.36
C GLN A 199 -7.59 -3.64 -15.68
N ILE A 200 -7.57 -4.61 -14.76
CA ILE A 200 -8.81 -5.04 -14.09
C ILE A 200 -9.35 -3.97 -13.13
N THR A 201 -8.49 -3.13 -12.55
CA THR A 201 -8.91 -2.05 -11.66
C THR A 201 -9.56 -0.91 -12.46
N LEU A 202 -8.99 -0.58 -13.63
CA LEU A 202 -9.58 0.38 -14.56
C LEU A 202 -10.99 -0.06 -14.96
N GLU A 203 -11.13 -1.28 -15.47
CA GLU A 203 -12.42 -1.80 -15.94
C GLU A 203 -13.46 -1.96 -14.83
N ALA A 204 -13.03 -2.41 -13.64
CA ALA A 204 -13.95 -2.73 -12.55
C ALA A 204 -14.39 -1.50 -11.75
N ILE A 205 -13.57 -0.46 -11.75
CA ILE A 205 -13.74 0.71 -10.88
C ILE A 205 -13.64 1.99 -11.70
N ILE A 206 -12.47 2.33 -12.24
CA ILE A 206 -12.23 3.68 -12.77
C ILE A 206 -13.19 4.01 -13.92
N ASP A 207 -13.32 3.13 -14.91
CA ASP A 207 -14.20 3.34 -16.07
C ASP A 207 -15.69 3.45 -15.70
N ARG A 208 -16.07 2.95 -14.52
CA ARG A 208 -17.46 2.95 -14.04
C ARG A 208 -17.82 4.17 -13.21
N TYR A 209 -16.84 4.77 -12.54
CA TYR A 209 -17.07 5.79 -11.51
C TYR A 209 -16.41 7.14 -11.83
N ASP A 210 -15.39 7.17 -12.70
CA ASP A 210 -14.71 8.41 -13.05
C ASP A 210 -15.60 9.37 -13.86
N HIS A 211 -15.53 10.66 -13.51
CA HIS A 211 -16.33 11.74 -14.08
C HIS A 211 -17.85 11.52 -14.02
N THR A 212 -18.33 10.85 -12.97
CA THR A 212 -19.77 10.58 -12.77
C THR A 212 -20.38 11.36 -11.60
N HIS A 213 -21.71 11.43 -11.57
CA HIS A 213 -22.48 11.66 -10.34
C HIS A 213 -22.96 10.32 -9.80
N LEU A 214 -22.37 9.86 -8.70
CA LEU A 214 -22.54 8.50 -8.18
C LEU A 214 -24.00 8.14 -7.93
N ASN A 215 -24.82 9.07 -7.41
CA ASN A 215 -26.23 8.79 -7.16
C ASN A 215 -27.11 8.66 -8.41
N TYR A 216 -26.65 9.12 -9.58
CA TYR A 216 -27.46 9.15 -10.79
C TYR A 216 -26.93 8.19 -11.86
N ASP A 217 -25.61 8.05 -11.94
CA ASP A 217 -24.94 7.33 -13.01
C ASP A 217 -24.54 5.90 -12.61
N THR A 218 -24.70 5.54 -11.34
CA THR A 218 -24.28 4.21 -10.83
C THR A 218 -25.45 3.47 -10.19
N PRO A 219 -25.67 2.20 -10.54
CA PRO A 219 -26.78 1.42 -9.98
C PRO A 219 -26.59 1.12 -8.49
N GLU A 220 -25.36 0.93 -8.02
CA GLU A 220 -25.08 0.58 -6.63
C GLU A 220 -25.32 1.73 -5.65
N PHE A 221 -25.19 2.99 -6.11
CA PHE A 221 -25.40 4.19 -5.28
C PHE A 221 -26.61 5.04 -5.68
N GLY A 222 -27.45 4.49 -6.57
CA GLY A 222 -28.72 5.07 -6.99
C GLY A 222 -29.68 5.41 -5.85
N GLU A 223 -30.73 6.14 -6.18
CA GLU A 223 -31.78 6.46 -5.20
C GLU A 223 -32.41 5.19 -4.62
N GLY A 224 -32.50 5.13 -3.28
CA GLY A 224 -33.05 3.97 -2.56
C GLY A 224 -32.11 2.76 -2.45
N THR A 225 -30.85 2.86 -2.88
CA THR A 225 -29.83 1.82 -2.72
C THR A 225 -28.79 2.19 -1.64
N LEU A 226 -27.50 2.01 -1.90
CA LEU A 226 -26.45 2.36 -0.94
C LEU A 226 -26.13 3.84 -1.01
N ASN A 227 -25.89 4.44 0.15
CA ASN A 227 -25.34 5.79 0.20
C ASN A 227 -23.88 5.75 -0.28
N PRO A 228 -23.40 6.64 -1.19
CA PRO A 228 -22.01 6.65 -1.68
C PRO A 228 -21.01 7.17 -0.63
N SER A 229 -21.08 6.67 0.60
CA SER A 229 -20.05 6.91 1.59
C SER A 229 -18.77 6.14 1.22
N VAL A 230 -17.62 6.62 1.70
CA VAL A 230 -16.33 5.99 1.44
C VAL A 230 -16.27 4.53 1.95
N GLU A 231 -17.02 4.20 3.00
CA GLU A 231 -17.17 2.84 3.51
C GLU A 231 -17.92 1.92 2.55
N ASN A 232 -19.04 2.40 1.99
CA ASN A 232 -19.80 1.63 1.00
C ASN A 232 -19.02 1.49 -0.31
N MET A 233 -18.29 2.54 -0.72
CA MET A 233 -17.37 2.47 -1.87
C MET A 233 -16.32 1.38 -1.70
N ALA A 234 -15.60 1.36 -0.57
CA ALA A 234 -14.58 0.35 -0.33
C ALA A 234 -15.13 -1.07 -0.44
N LYS A 235 -16.34 -1.31 0.07
CA LYS A 235 -17.01 -2.62 -0.03
C LYS A 235 -17.46 -2.96 -1.44
N VAL A 236 -18.13 -2.03 -2.14
CA VAL A 236 -18.60 -2.23 -3.52
C VAL A 236 -17.44 -2.50 -4.46
N PHE A 237 -16.39 -1.68 -4.37
CA PHE A 237 -15.20 -1.82 -5.22
C PHE A 237 -14.45 -3.12 -4.93
N PHE A 238 -14.35 -3.53 -3.67
CA PHE A 238 -13.75 -4.81 -3.31
C PHE A 238 -14.49 -5.98 -3.98
N HIS A 239 -15.82 -6.02 -3.87
CA HIS A 239 -16.62 -7.08 -4.46
C HIS A 239 -16.66 -7.05 -6.00
N ALA A 240 -16.46 -5.88 -6.61
CA ALA A 240 -16.31 -5.77 -8.05
C ALA A 240 -14.95 -6.31 -8.56
N LEU A 241 -13.89 -6.17 -7.76
CA LEU A 241 -12.52 -6.49 -8.16
C LEU A 241 -12.07 -7.90 -7.78
N GLU A 242 -12.49 -8.42 -6.61
CA GLU A 242 -12.12 -9.74 -6.10
C GLU A 242 -12.30 -10.90 -7.09
N PRO A 243 -13.45 -11.09 -7.77
CA PRO A 243 -13.61 -12.19 -8.72
C PRO A 243 -12.65 -12.07 -9.90
N ARG A 244 -12.37 -10.85 -10.39
CA ARG A 244 -11.44 -10.61 -11.50
C ARG A 244 -10.00 -10.98 -11.15
N VAL A 245 -9.57 -10.63 -9.93
CA VAL A 245 -8.25 -11.05 -9.39
C VAL A 245 -8.15 -12.57 -9.34
N LYS A 246 -9.20 -13.25 -8.83
CA LYS A 246 -9.23 -14.70 -8.72
C LYS A 246 -9.20 -15.38 -10.09
N ASP A 247 -10.01 -14.93 -11.02
CA ASP A 247 -10.12 -15.53 -12.36
C ASP A 247 -8.81 -15.36 -13.14
N LEU A 248 -8.25 -14.14 -13.15
CA LEU A 248 -7.04 -13.84 -13.90
C LEU A 248 -5.81 -14.60 -13.39
N SER A 249 -5.73 -14.82 -12.08
CA SER A 249 -4.64 -15.55 -11.44
C SER A 249 -4.84 -17.07 -11.38
N SER A 250 -5.97 -17.58 -11.89
CA SER A 250 -6.40 -18.98 -11.70
C SER A 250 -6.44 -19.39 -10.22
N GLY A 251 -6.88 -18.48 -9.35
CA GLY A 251 -7.01 -18.67 -7.91
C GLY A 251 -5.71 -18.59 -7.11
N ARG A 252 -4.59 -18.19 -7.73
CA ARG A 252 -3.28 -18.04 -7.05
C ARG A 252 -3.04 -16.64 -6.46
N ALA A 253 -3.93 -15.69 -6.73
CA ALA A 253 -3.94 -14.37 -6.13
C ALA A 253 -5.28 -14.08 -5.43
N HIS A 254 -5.22 -13.27 -4.38
CA HIS A 254 -6.40 -12.89 -3.59
C HIS A 254 -6.39 -11.39 -3.31
N LEU A 255 -7.54 -10.73 -3.50
CA LEU A 255 -7.70 -9.34 -3.08
C LEU A 255 -7.76 -9.31 -1.55
N ARG A 256 -6.65 -8.90 -0.92
CA ARG A 256 -6.53 -8.87 0.54
C ARG A 256 -7.36 -7.73 1.14
N SER A 257 -7.32 -6.57 0.50
CA SER A 257 -8.13 -5.41 0.88
C SER A 257 -8.23 -4.41 -0.24
N LEU A 258 -9.18 -3.50 -0.11
CA LEU A 258 -9.29 -2.31 -0.94
C LEU A 258 -9.49 -1.09 -0.04
N THR A 259 -8.66 -0.07 -0.23
CA THR A 259 -8.77 1.20 0.48
C THR A 259 -9.24 2.29 -0.47
N VAL A 260 -10.20 3.10 -0.03
CA VAL A 260 -10.68 4.29 -0.74
C VAL A 260 -10.42 5.51 0.14
N TRP A 261 -9.79 6.54 -0.43
CA TRP A 261 -9.66 7.85 0.18
C TRP A 261 -10.66 8.79 -0.47
N GLU A 262 -11.50 9.42 0.34
CA GLU A 262 -12.33 10.55 -0.08
C GLU A 262 -11.49 11.84 -0.10
N THR A 263 -10.55 11.96 0.85
CA THR A 263 -9.57 13.05 0.93
C THR A 263 -8.25 12.52 1.48
N ASP A 264 -7.21 13.35 1.50
CA ASP A 264 -5.92 12.99 2.14
C ASP A 264 -6.02 12.65 3.64
N ARG A 265 -7.15 12.96 4.28
CA ARG A 265 -7.36 12.80 5.72
C ARG A 265 -8.45 11.79 6.06
N THR A 266 -9.19 11.31 5.06
CA THR A 266 -10.35 10.42 5.24
C THR A 266 -10.26 9.26 4.27
N SER A 267 -10.21 8.05 4.82
CA SER A 267 -10.22 6.81 4.06
C SER A 267 -10.97 5.70 4.78
N SER A 268 -11.46 4.74 4.00
CA SER A 268 -11.98 3.48 4.51
C SER A 268 -11.33 2.30 3.79
N THR A 269 -11.10 1.20 4.51
CA THR A 269 -10.53 -0.04 3.98
C THR A 269 -11.46 -1.20 4.27
N TYR A 270 -11.67 -2.04 3.27
CA TYR A 270 -12.46 -3.28 3.40
C TYR A 270 -11.69 -4.49 2.85
N PRO A 271 -11.74 -5.66 3.51
CA PRO A 271 -12.25 -5.88 4.87
C PRO A 271 -11.32 -5.30 5.94
N ALA A 272 -11.86 -4.98 7.12
CA ALA A 272 -11.11 -4.34 8.22
C ALA A 272 -9.96 -5.22 8.76
N ASP A 273 -10.17 -6.54 8.80
CA ASP A 273 -9.21 -7.50 9.36
C ASP A 273 -7.92 -7.64 8.53
N ALA A 274 -7.91 -7.10 7.31
CA ALA A 274 -6.73 -7.08 6.45
C ALA A 274 -5.62 -6.13 6.94
N ILE A 275 -5.97 -5.10 7.72
CA ILE A 275 -5.04 -4.10 8.28
C ILE A 275 -4.39 -4.62 9.58
N PHE A 276 -5.15 -5.36 10.38
CA PHE A 276 -4.70 -5.87 11.66
C PHE A 276 -4.26 -7.33 11.46
N SER A 277 -2.98 -7.56 11.16
CA SER A 277 -2.44 -8.93 11.16
C SER A 277 -2.79 -9.60 12.51
N LYS A 278 -3.14 -10.89 12.45
CA LYS A 278 -3.70 -11.78 13.50
C LYS A 278 -3.08 -11.64 14.91
N SER A 279 -3.31 -10.51 15.54
CA SER A 279 -2.83 -10.14 16.88
C SER A 279 -3.94 -9.59 17.75
N ARG A 280 -5.20 -9.72 17.31
CA ARG A 280 -6.35 -9.62 18.23
C ARG A 280 -6.44 -10.92 19.04
N PRO A 281 -6.27 -10.89 20.37
CA PRO A 281 -6.83 -11.97 21.18
C PRO A 281 -8.35 -11.97 20.94
N ALA A 282 -8.94 -13.16 20.89
CA ALA A 282 -10.39 -13.30 20.79
C ALA A 282 -11.07 -12.45 21.87
N PRO A 283 -12.20 -11.79 21.57
CA PRO A 283 -12.96 -11.10 22.61
C PRO A 283 -13.38 -12.13 23.66
N VAL A 284 -13.06 -11.81 24.93
CA VAL A 284 -13.54 -12.54 26.12
C VAL A 284 -15.05 -12.38 26.22
#